data_AF-A0A368FM65-F1
#
_entry.id   AF-A0A368FM65-F1
#
_cell.length_a   1.000
_cell.length_b   1.000
_cell.length_c   1.000
_cell.angle_alpha   90.00
_cell.angle_beta   90.00
_cell.angle_gamma   90.00
#
_symmetry.space_group_name_H-M   'P 1'
#
loop_
_entity.id
_entity.type
_entity.pdbx_description
1 polymer ?
#
loop_
_entity_poly.entity_id
_entity_poly.type
_entity_poly.pdbx_seq_one_letter_code
_entity_poly.pdbx_strand_id
1 'polypeptide(L)'
;MGCAISIGIQCLEAIQELHNVGFLHRDLKPANFCICVDDVRRIYLLDFGMCRRYIDSENAVRRPRWASGFRGTQRYAAISCHISREMARKDDLESWLYQQIELTSGELPWKNLEDTVAICNAKEKSRTSGLKELFAGCPKEYIHMMFYIDSLKYYDKPNYAILRGLLRDALDSNALSEYPYDWEVNAPPQKPTAPVTVDQTPKVQ
;
A
#
# COMPACT_ATOMS: atom_id res chain seq x y z
N MET A 1 -13.50 -9.40 2.76
CA MET A 1 -13.60 -8.15 1.96
C MET A 1 -13.58 -6.90 2.84
N GLY A 2 -14.48 -6.74 3.83
CA GLY A 2 -14.49 -5.57 4.71
C GLY A 2 -13.16 -5.32 5.43
N CYS A 3 -12.58 -6.38 6.02
CA CYS A 3 -11.23 -6.37 6.60
C CYS A 3 -10.16 -5.84 5.62
N ALA A 4 -10.09 -6.41 4.41
CA ALA A 4 -9.13 -5.99 3.38
C ALA A 4 -9.26 -4.50 3.03
N ILE A 5 -10.48 -4.00 2.77
CA ILE A 5 -10.70 -2.58 2.44
C ILE A 5 -10.24 -1.67 3.59
N SER A 6 -10.51 -2.08 4.82
CA SER A 6 -10.17 -1.33 6.03
C SER A 6 -8.67 -1.27 6.30
N ILE A 7 -7.95 -2.38 6.07
CA ILE A 7 -6.49 -2.41 6.04
C ILE A 7 -5.96 -1.40 5.01
N GLY A 8 -6.57 -1.37 3.82
CA GLY A 8 -6.21 -0.44 2.75
C GLY A 8 -6.24 1.02 3.17
N ILE A 9 -7.20 1.41 4.02
CA ILE A 9 -7.32 2.78 4.55
C ILE A 9 -6.11 3.12 5.42
N GLN A 10 -5.75 2.26 6.38
CA GLN A 10 -4.59 2.50 7.25
C GLN A 10 -3.26 2.46 6.48
N CYS A 11 -3.10 1.53 5.53
CA CYS A 11 -1.92 1.49 4.67
C CYS A 11 -1.77 2.79 3.88
N LEU A 12 -2.85 3.32 3.31
CA LEU A 12 -2.86 4.58 2.57
C LEU A 12 -2.51 5.78 3.47
N GLU A 13 -2.98 5.79 4.71
CA GLU A 13 -2.64 6.82 5.71
C GLU A 13 -1.14 6.80 6.04
N ALA A 14 -0.57 5.63 6.32
CA ALA A 14 0.87 5.49 6.57
C ALA A 14 1.73 5.92 5.37
N ILE A 15 1.31 5.58 4.14
CA ILE A 15 1.97 6.03 2.91
C ILE A 15 1.90 7.55 2.78
N GLN A 16 0.74 8.16 3.05
CA GLN A 16 0.59 9.60 3.02
C GLN A 16 1.53 10.28 4.03
N GLU A 17 1.64 9.76 5.25
CA GLU A 17 2.54 10.30 6.28
C GLU A 17 4.00 10.25 5.82
N LEU A 18 4.46 9.12 5.26
CA LEU A 18 5.79 8.99 4.70
C LEU A 18 6.04 10.01 3.57
N HIS A 19 5.05 10.18 2.69
CA HIS A 19 5.14 11.14 1.59
C HIS A 19 5.15 12.60 2.08
N ASN A 20 4.45 12.90 3.18
CA ASN A 20 4.43 14.23 3.80
C ASN A 20 5.78 14.61 4.40
N VAL A 21 6.54 13.64 4.93
CA VAL A 21 7.92 13.85 5.40
C VAL A 21 8.97 13.81 4.28
N GLY A 22 8.53 13.65 3.02
CA GLY A 22 9.38 13.85 1.85
C GLY A 22 10.06 12.60 1.30
N PHE A 23 9.61 11.41 1.69
CA PHE A 23 10.17 10.13 1.24
C PHE A 23 9.18 9.33 0.40
N LEU A 24 9.70 8.52 -0.51
CA LEU A 24 9.00 7.43 -1.19
C LEU A 24 9.42 6.12 -0.56
N HIS A 25 8.51 5.16 -0.43
CA HIS A 25 8.80 3.84 0.12
C HIS A 25 9.55 2.97 -0.88
N ARG A 26 9.04 2.87 -2.11
CA ARG A 26 9.58 2.12 -3.26
C ARG A 26 9.59 0.58 -3.15
N ASP A 27 9.08 0.02 -2.06
CA ASP A 27 8.89 -1.44 -1.90
C ASP A 27 7.63 -1.77 -1.07
N LEU A 28 6.48 -1.22 -1.45
CA LEU A 28 5.22 -1.51 -0.75
C LEU A 28 4.72 -2.91 -1.11
N LYS A 29 4.48 -3.72 -0.08
CA LYS A 29 4.03 -5.12 -0.17
C LYS A 29 3.43 -5.56 1.17
N PRO A 30 2.59 -6.61 1.24
CA PRO A 30 1.98 -7.09 2.48
C PRO A 30 2.98 -7.32 3.61
N ALA A 31 4.14 -7.91 3.31
CA ALA A 31 5.17 -8.21 4.31
C ALA A 31 5.81 -6.96 4.97
N ASN A 32 5.67 -5.78 4.37
CA ASN A 32 6.17 -4.53 4.93
C ASN A 32 5.12 -3.78 5.77
N PHE A 33 3.99 -4.45 6.07
CA PHE A 33 3.02 -3.98 7.05
C PHE A 33 2.86 -5.01 8.16
N CYS A 34 2.67 -4.55 9.40
CA CYS A 34 2.41 -5.43 10.54
C CYS A 34 1.28 -4.91 11.42
N ILE A 35 0.67 -5.83 12.17
CA ILE A 35 -0.35 -5.52 13.17
C ILE A 35 0.36 -5.28 14.51
N CYS A 36 -0.06 -4.26 15.26
CA CYS A 36 0.44 -4.01 16.60
C CYS A 36 0.02 -5.14 17.56
N VAL A 37 0.95 -5.58 18.41
CA VAL A 37 0.67 -6.61 19.43
C VAL A 37 -0.33 -6.11 20.48
N ASP A 38 -0.17 -4.86 20.91
CA ASP A 38 -0.99 -4.27 21.97
C ASP A 38 -2.33 -3.69 21.47
N ASP A 39 -2.42 -3.43 20.17
CA ASP A 39 -3.61 -2.91 19.51
C ASP A 39 -3.81 -3.62 18.17
N VAL A 40 -4.53 -4.74 18.19
CA VAL A 40 -4.73 -5.60 17.01
C VAL A 40 -5.45 -4.91 15.86
N ARG A 41 -5.96 -3.68 16.04
CA ARG A 41 -6.54 -2.87 14.97
C ARG A 41 -5.57 -1.86 14.38
N ARG A 42 -4.38 -1.66 14.96
CA ARG A 42 -3.37 -0.73 14.44
C ARG A 42 -2.41 -1.44 13.49
N ILE A 43 -2.21 -0.85 12.32
CA ILE A 43 -1.28 -1.33 11.29
C ILE A 43 -0.10 -0.37 11.15
N TYR A 44 1.12 -0.90 11.12
CA TYR A 44 2.36 -0.13 10.95
C TYR A 44 3.01 -0.43 9.60
N LEU A 45 3.59 0.60 8.99
CA LEU A 45 4.51 0.49 7.85
C LEU A 45 5.94 0.24 8.35
N LEU A 46 6.61 -0.75 7.75
CA LEU A 46 7.95 -1.21 8.11
C LEU A 46 8.92 -1.11 6.91
N ASP A 47 10.19 -1.39 7.18
CA ASP A 47 11.28 -1.53 6.20
C ASP A 47 11.48 -0.32 5.28
N PHE A 48 12.11 0.71 5.85
CA PHE A 48 12.51 1.91 5.13
C PHE A 48 13.84 1.74 4.36
N GLY A 49 14.40 0.53 4.25
CA GLY A 49 15.71 0.29 3.63
C GLY A 49 15.78 0.69 2.15
N MET A 50 14.63 0.66 1.48
CA MET A 50 14.48 1.03 0.07
C MET A 50 13.97 2.47 -0.12
N CYS A 51 13.72 3.20 0.96
CA CYS A 51 13.17 4.54 0.87
C CYS A 51 14.10 5.50 0.12
N ARG A 52 13.50 6.54 -0.47
CA ARG A 52 14.26 7.63 -1.08
C ARG A 52 13.58 8.96 -0.86
N ARG A 53 14.36 9.94 -0.39
CA ARG A 53 13.91 11.32 -0.31
C ARG A 53 13.64 11.87 -1.71
N TYR A 54 12.39 12.28 -1.98
CA TYR A 54 11.99 12.84 -3.28
C TYR A 54 11.97 14.37 -3.28
N ILE A 55 12.06 15.00 -2.10
CA ILE A 55 12.20 16.45 -1.96
C ILE A 55 13.65 16.88 -1.70
N ASP A 56 14.01 18.09 -2.08
CA ASP A 56 15.31 18.70 -1.76
C ASP A 56 15.28 19.42 -0.39
N SER A 57 16.30 20.23 -0.11
CA SER A 57 16.43 21.03 1.13
C SER A 57 15.40 22.16 1.21
N GLU A 58 14.82 22.57 0.10
CA GLU A 58 13.83 23.65 0.00
C GLU A 58 12.39 23.10 -0.05
N ASN A 59 12.22 21.80 0.22
CA ASN A 59 10.97 21.06 0.11
C ASN A 59 10.38 21.00 -1.31
N ALA A 60 11.18 21.28 -2.35
CA ALA A 60 10.76 21.13 -3.74
C ALA A 60 10.99 19.69 -4.24
N VAL A 61 10.14 19.22 -5.17
CA VAL A 61 10.28 17.90 -5.78
C VAL A 61 11.54 17.86 -6.63
N ARG A 62 12.45 16.94 -6.33
CA ARG A 62 13.70 16.75 -7.07
C ARG A 62 13.41 16.42 -8.53
N ARG A 63 14.30 16.86 -9.43
CA ARG A 63 14.23 16.47 -10.84
C ARG A 63 14.39 14.95 -10.99
N PRO A 64 13.62 14.30 -11.89
CA PRO A 64 13.75 12.88 -12.11
C PRO A 64 15.12 12.55 -12.71
N ARG A 65 15.73 11.45 -12.26
CA ARG A 65 16.88 10.87 -12.96
C ARG A 65 16.45 10.37 -14.34
N TRP A 66 17.38 10.40 -15.29
CA TRP A 66 17.16 9.88 -16.65
C TRP A 66 16.81 8.39 -16.65
N ALA A 67 17.37 7.62 -15.71
CA ALA A 67 17.01 6.24 -15.43
C ALA A 67 17.17 5.93 -13.94
N SER A 68 16.36 4.99 -13.46
CA SER A 68 16.48 4.37 -12.15
C SER A 68 16.44 2.86 -12.33
N GLY A 69 17.45 2.15 -11.81
CA GLY A 69 17.43 0.69 -11.81
C GLY A 69 16.24 0.15 -11.03
N PHE A 70 15.77 -1.03 -11.44
CA PHE A 70 14.68 -1.74 -10.78
C PHE A 70 15.02 -2.00 -9.31
N ARG A 71 14.03 -1.77 -8.45
CA ARG A 71 14.10 -1.95 -7.00
C ARG A 71 12.71 -2.36 -6.51
N GLY A 72 12.68 -3.13 -5.43
CA GLY A 72 11.45 -3.61 -4.81
C GLY A 72 10.99 -4.97 -5.35
N THR A 73 9.78 -5.35 -4.96
CA THR A 73 9.23 -6.68 -5.20
C THR A 73 8.44 -6.72 -6.52
N GLN A 74 8.87 -7.50 -7.51
CA GLN A 74 8.30 -7.54 -8.88
C GLN A 74 6.77 -7.64 -8.93
N ARG A 75 6.18 -8.45 -8.05
CA ARG A 75 4.73 -8.64 -7.93
C ARG A 75 3.98 -7.32 -7.74
N TYR A 76 4.46 -6.44 -6.84
CA TYR A 76 3.79 -5.18 -6.49
C TYR A 76 4.44 -3.95 -7.13
N ALA A 77 5.65 -4.05 -7.68
CA ALA A 77 6.34 -2.91 -8.26
C ALA A 77 5.51 -2.24 -9.39
N ALA A 78 5.33 -0.93 -9.33
CA ALA A 78 4.67 -0.13 -10.36
C ALA A 78 5.30 -0.34 -11.76
N ILE A 79 4.52 -0.11 -12.83
CA ILE A 79 5.02 -0.19 -14.22
C ILE A 79 6.28 0.66 -14.41
N SER A 80 6.34 1.86 -13.81
CA SER A 80 7.51 2.75 -13.84
C SER A 80 8.81 2.06 -13.43
N CYS A 81 8.76 1.12 -12.47
CA CYS A 81 9.93 0.38 -12.00
C CYS A 81 10.45 -0.57 -13.09
N HIS A 82 9.54 -1.26 -13.78
CA HIS A 82 9.87 -2.21 -14.84
C HIS A 82 10.52 -1.53 -16.04
N ILE A 83 10.07 -0.33 -16.38
CA ILE A 83 10.63 0.47 -17.49
C ILE A 83 11.76 1.41 -17.07
N SER A 84 12.35 1.20 -15.88
CA SER A 84 13.49 1.97 -15.35
C SER A 84 13.26 3.50 -15.26
N ARG A 85 12.01 3.92 -15.09
CA ARG A 85 11.65 5.32 -14.88
C ARG A 85 11.82 5.71 -13.42
N GLU A 86 12.17 6.97 -13.18
CA GLU A 86 12.21 7.51 -11.82
C GLU A 86 10.84 7.41 -11.15
N MET A 87 10.81 6.83 -9.96
CA MET A 87 9.59 6.68 -9.17
C MET A 87 9.15 8.02 -8.56
N ALA A 88 7.84 8.20 -8.49
CA ALA A 88 7.14 9.27 -7.82
C ALA A 88 6.11 8.70 -6.82
N ARG A 89 5.43 9.60 -6.11
CA ARG A 89 4.38 9.24 -5.13
C ARG A 89 3.28 8.36 -5.73
N LYS A 90 2.94 8.55 -7.01
CA LYS A 90 1.94 7.72 -7.70
C LYS A 90 2.35 6.25 -7.81
N ASP A 91 3.65 5.96 -7.85
CA ASP A 91 4.16 4.61 -8.06
C ASP A 91 4.10 3.79 -6.75
N ASP A 92 4.24 4.45 -5.60
CA ASP A 92 3.90 3.85 -4.30
C ASP A 92 2.39 3.56 -4.21
N LEU A 93 1.54 4.48 -4.69
CA LEU A 93 0.08 4.26 -4.73
C LEU A 93 -0.33 3.12 -5.68
N GLU A 94 0.33 2.99 -6.83
CA GLU A 94 0.13 1.86 -7.74
C GLU A 94 0.50 0.53 -7.08
N SER A 95 1.63 0.49 -6.37
CA SER A 95 2.09 -0.69 -5.64
C SER A 95 1.13 -1.07 -4.50
N TRP A 96 0.64 -0.07 -3.77
CA TRP A 96 -0.40 -0.23 -2.75
C TRP A 96 -1.71 -0.75 -3.35
N LEU A 97 -2.16 -0.25 -4.50
CA LEU A 97 -3.37 -0.74 -5.15
C LEU A 97 -3.25 -2.22 -5.56
N TYR A 98 -2.08 -2.65 -6.05
CA TYR A 98 -1.84 -4.07 -6.33
C TYR A 98 -1.89 -4.95 -5.09
N GLN A 99 -1.27 -4.51 -3.99
CA GLN A 99 -1.43 -5.17 -2.69
C GLN A 99 -2.90 -5.23 -2.27
N GLN A 100 -3.63 -4.14 -2.43
CA GLN A 100 -5.02 -4.01 -2.00
C GLN A 100 -5.96 -4.93 -2.80
N ILE A 101 -5.71 -5.06 -4.11
CA ILE A 101 -6.41 -6.02 -4.98
C ILE A 101 -6.15 -7.45 -4.48
N GLU A 102 -4.88 -7.83 -4.27
CA GLU A 102 -4.53 -9.18 -3.82
C GLU A 102 -5.13 -9.53 -2.45
N LEU A 103 -5.14 -8.59 -1.49
CA LEU A 103 -5.80 -8.77 -0.19
C LEU A 103 -7.32 -8.94 -0.32
N THR A 104 -7.93 -8.40 -1.39
CA THR A 104 -9.38 -8.41 -1.60
C THR A 104 -9.86 -9.63 -2.38
N SER A 105 -9.19 -9.97 -3.49
CA SER A 105 -9.56 -11.05 -4.40
C SER A 105 -8.75 -12.33 -4.20
N GLY A 106 -7.62 -12.26 -3.49
CA GLY A 106 -6.70 -13.37 -3.24
C GLY A 106 -5.60 -13.57 -4.29
N GLU A 107 -5.66 -12.87 -5.44
CA GLU A 107 -4.67 -13.02 -6.50
C GLU A 107 -4.49 -11.81 -7.41
N LEU A 108 -3.32 -11.73 -8.04
CA LEU A 108 -3.02 -10.85 -9.16
C LEU A 108 -2.89 -11.68 -10.45
N PRO A 109 -3.27 -11.14 -11.63
CA PRO A 109 -3.19 -11.86 -12.91
C PRO A 109 -1.79 -12.38 -13.25
N TRP A 110 -0.74 -11.73 -12.74
CA TRP A 110 0.66 -12.10 -12.94
C TRP A 110 1.27 -12.90 -11.77
N LYS A 111 0.48 -13.47 -10.85
CA LYS A 111 1.01 -14.15 -9.64
C LYS A 111 1.97 -15.32 -9.93
N ASN A 112 1.81 -15.96 -11.08
CA ASN A 112 2.56 -17.15 -11.50
C ASN A 112 3.62 -16.83 -12.57
N LEU A 113 3.83 -15.54 -12.89
CA LEU A 113 4.86 -15.11 -13.82
C LEU A 113 6.14 -14.79 -13.05
N GLU A 114 7.27 -15.25 -13.57
CA GLU A 114 8.61 -14.97 -13.02
C GLU A 114 9.42 -14.01 -13.90
N ASP A 115 9.13 -14.00 -15.21
CA ASP A 115 9.81 -13.11 -16.14
C ASP A 115 9.37 -11.65 -15.95
N THR A 116 10.35 -10.76 -15.77
CA THR A 116 10.10 -9.34 -15.47
C THR A 116 9.36 -8.65 -16.61
N VAL A 117 9.67 -8.99 -17.86
CA VAL A 117 9.03 -8.41 -19.04
C VAL A 117 7.58 -8.91 -19.14
N ALA A 118 7.33 -10.20 -18.92
CA ALA A 118 5.98 -10.76 -18.90
C ALA A 118 5.10 -10.13 -17.80
N ILE A 119 5.65 -9.91 -16.60
CA ILE A 119 4.95 -9.21 -15.50
C ILE A 119 4.61 -7.77 -15.92
N CYS A 120 5.57 -7.04 -16.51
CA CYS A 120 5.34 -5.68 -16.99
C CYS A 120 4.22 -5.64 -18.05
N ASN A 121 4.29 -6.52 -19.05
CA ASN A 121 3.29 -6.61 -20.11
C ASN A 121 1.89 -6.96 -19.54
N ALA A 122 1.81 -7.82 -18.53
CA ALA A 122 0.56 -8.13 -17.86
C ALA A 122 -0.02 -6.89 -17.15
N LYS A 123 0.83 -6.10 -16.46
CA LYS A 123 0.43 -4.86 -15.79
C LYS A 123 -0.06 -3.79 -16.77
N GLU A 124 0.60 -3.65 -17.91
CA GLU A 124 0.19 -2.76 -19.01
C GLU A 124 -1.13 -3.23 -19.63
N LYS A 125 -1.28 -4.54 -19.89
CA LYS A 125 -2.53 -5.13 -20.37
C LYS A 125 -3.69 -4.84 -19.41
N SER A 126 -3.46 -4.84 -18.10
CA SER A 126 -4.47 -4.50 -17.10
C SER A 126 -4.96 -3.05 -17.15
N ARG A 127 -4.29 -2.15 -17.90
CA ARG A 127 -4.80 -0.80 -18.18
C ARG A 127 -5.79 -0.75 -19.34
N THR A 128 -5.90 -1.84 -20.09
CA THR A 128 -6.73 -1.92 -21.30
C THR A 128 -7.60 -3.18 -21.27
N SER A 129 -7.26 -4.21 -22.04
CA SER A 129 -8.05 -5.43 -22.19
C SER A 129 -8.11 -6.30 -20.94
N GLY A 130 -7.12 -6.18 -20.04
CA GLY A 130 -7.03 -6.95 -18.80
C GLY A 130 -7.67 -6.27 -17.58
N LEU A 131 -8.37 -5.14 -17.75
CA LEU A 131 -8.93 -4.37 -16.63
C LEU A 131 -9.94 -5.20 -15.82
N LYS A 132 -10.86 -5.89 -16.50
CA LYS A 132 -11.87 -6.73 -15.84
C LYS A 132 -11.26 -7.92 -15.11
N GLU A 133 -10.18 -8.48 -15.65
CA GLU A 133 -9.45 -9.60 -15.06
C GLU A 133 -8.74 -9.17 -13.77
N LEU A 134 -8.05 -8.01 -13.79
CA LEU A 134 -7.37 -7.47 -12.61
C LEU A 134 -8.34 -7.18 -11.45
N PHE A 135 -9.52 -6.65 -11.74
CA PHE A 135 -10.50 -6.26 -10.72
C PHE A 135 -11.60 -7.30 -10.47
N ALA A 136 -11.43 -8.53 -10.96
CA ALA A 136 -12.37 -9.61 -10.67
C ALA A 136 -12.44 -9.85 -9.14
N GLY A 137 -13.65 -9.81 -8.58
CA GLY A 137 -13.87 -9.95 -7.14
C GLY A 137 -13.53 -8.71 -6.30
N CYS A 138 -13.18 -7.57 -6.92
CA CYS A 138 -12.95 -6.31 -6.24
C CYS A 138 -14.16 -5.35 -6.36
N PRO A 139 -14.35 -4.42 -5.41
CA PRO A 139 -15.29 -3.32 -5.55
C PRO A 139 -15.01 -2.46 -6.78
N LYS A 140 -16.06 -1.94 -7.43
CA LYS A 140 -15.94 -1.09 -8.63
C LYS A 140 -15.11 0.18 -8.38
N GLU A 141 -15.09 0.67 -7.15
CA GLU A 141 -14.35 1.84 -6.71
C GLU A 141 -12.84 1.67 -6.92
N TYR A 142 -12.33 0.43 -6.94
CA TYR A 142 -10.92 0.14 -7.20
C TYR A 142 -10.51 0.49 -8.63
N ILE A 143 -11.44 0.39 -9.58
CA ILE A 143 -11.22 0.82 -10.96
C ILE A 143 -11.06 2.35 -11.00
N HIS A 144 -11.88 3.08 -10.25
CA HIS A 144 -11.76 4.54 -10.14
C HIS A 144 -10.44 4.95 -9.47
N MET A 145 -9.98 4.20 -8.45
CA MET A 145 -8.66 4.41 -7.86
C MET A 145 -7.54 4.24 -8.89
N MET A 146 -7.60 3.20 -9.73
CA MET A 146 -6.62 3.00 -10.80
C MET A 146 -6.60 4.17 -11.78
N PHE A 147 -7.76 4.59 -12.28
CA PHE A 147 -7.84 5.74 -13.21
C PHE A 147 -7.34 7.03 -12.57
N TYR A 148 -7.63 7.24 -11.28
CA TYR A 148 -7.08 8.37 -10.55
C TYR A 148 -5.54 8.31 -10.48
N ILE A 149 -4.97 7.16 -10.09
CA ILE A 149 -3.51 6.98 -10.00
C ILE A 149 -2.83 7.17 -11.36
N ASP A 150 -3.41 6.62 -12.44
CA ASP A 150 -2.89 6.74 -13.80
C ASP A 150 -2.95 8.18 -14.34
N SER A 151 -3.86 9.02 -13.83
CA SER A 151 -3.95 10.44 -14.20
C SER A 151 -2.80 11.30 -13.64
N LEU A 152 -2.13 10.81 -12.58
CA LEU A 152 -1.08 11.54 -11.89
C LEU A 152 0.24 11.51 -12.68
N LYS A 153 0.97 12.62 -12.62
CA LYS A 153 2.30 12.80 -13.19
C LYS A 153 3.36 12.80 -12.10
N TYR A 154 4.63 12.81 -12.53
CA TYR A 154 5.79 12.77 -11.64
C TYR A 154 5.79 13.84 -10.54
N TYR A 155 5.45 15.09 -10.90
CA TYR A 155 5.47 16.23 -9.98
C TYR A 155 4.17 16.39 -9.18
N ASP A 156 3.11 15.66 -9.53
CA ASP A 156 1.81 15.85 -8.91
C ASP A 156 1.82 15.36 -7.46
N LYS A 157 1.19 16.12 -6.58
CA LYS A 157 0.89 15.69 -5.22
C LYS A 157 -0.44 14.93 -5.26
N PRO A 158 -0.46 13.62 -4.93
CA PRO A 158 -1.72 12.91 -4.85
C PRO A 158 -2.65 13.54 -3.81
N ASN A 159 -3.93 13.59 -4.14
CA ASN A 159 -5.02 13.89 -3.22
C ASN A 159 -5.48 12.58 -2.59
N TYR A 160 -4.80 12.17 -1.51
CA TYR A 160 -5.09 10.94 -0.78
C TYR A 160 -6.53 10.88 -0.24
N ALA A 161 -7.20 12.02 -0.06
CA ALA A 161 -8.60 12.04 0.37
C ALA A 161 -9.56 11.44 -0.68
N ILE A 162 -9.24 11.56 -1.97
CA ILE A 162 -10.01 10.90 -3.04
C ILE A 162 -9.94 9.38 -2.88
N LEU A 163 -8.73 8.85 -2.69
CA LEU A 163 -8.52 7.41 -2.51
C LEU A 163 -9.16 6.88 -1.23
N ARG A 164 -9.06 7.62 -0.11
CA ARG A 164 -9.78 7.28 1.13
C ARG A 164 -11.30 7.30 0.93
N GLY A 165 -11.82 8.31 0.24
CA GLY A 165 -13.25 8.41 -0.09
C GLY A 165 -13.71 7.17 -0.88
N LEU A 166 -12.97 6.78 -1.91
CA LEU A 166 -13.28 5.60 -2.72
C LEU A 166 -13.25 4.28 -1.91
N LEU A 167 -12.36 4.16 -0.91
CA LEU A 167 -12.37 3.00 0.00
C LEU A 167 -13.59 3.01 0.93
N ARG A 168 -14.01 4.18 1.41
CA ARG A 168 -15.22 4.33 2.23
C ARG A 168 -16.48 4.04 1.41
N ASP A 169 -16.57 4.59 0.21
CA ASP A 169 -17.63 4.29 -0.76
C ASP A 169 -17.69 2.79 -1.07
N ALA A 170 -16.55 2.10 -1.15
CA ALA A 170 -16.49 0.65 -1.36
C ALA A 170 -17.04 -0.14 -0.17
N LEU A 171 -16.85 0.32 1.07
CA LEU A 171 -17.50 -0.30 2.25
C LEU A 171 -19.02 -0.13 2.16
N ASP A 172 -19.47 1.11 1.93
CA ASP A 172 -20.89 1.46 1.91
C ASP A 172 -21.63 0.77 0.77
N SER A 173 -21.08 0.81 -0.45
CA SER A 173 -21.71 0.25 -1.65
C SER A 173 -21.82 -1.28 -1.64
N ASN A 174 -21.02 -1.94 -0.81
CA ASN A 174 -21.04 -3.39 -0.61
C ASN A 174 -21.65 -3.79 0.75
N ALA A 175 -22.22 -2.84 1.51
CA ALA A 175 -22.79 -3.06 2.84
C ALA A 175 -21.82 -3.78 3.81
N LEU A 176 -20.54 -3.40 3.76
CA LEU A 176 -19.48 -3.97 4.60
C LEU A 176 -19.21 -3.07 5.79
N SER A 177 -18.91 -3.69 6.94
CA SER A 177 -18.41 -2.97 8.11
C SER A 177 -16.88 -2.94 8.12
N GLU A 178 -16.31 -1.89 8.71
CA GLU A 178 -14.86 -1.77 8.89
C GLU A 178 -14.32 -2.83 9.87
N TYR A 179 -15.11 -3.12 10.91
CA TYR A 179 -14.78 -4.06 11.99
C TYR A 179 -15.87 -5.12 12.13
N PRO A 180 -15.56 -6.27 12.75
CA PRO A 180 -14.23 -6.71 13.20
C PRO A 180 -13.31 -7.08 12.03
N TYR A 181 -11.99 -7.00 12.24
CA TYR A 181 -11.02 -7.61 11.33
C TYR A 181 -11.07 -9.13 11.41
N ASP A 182 -10.64 -9.80 10.33
CA ASP A 182 -10.74 -11.26 10.19
C ASP A 182 -9.98 -12.01 11.31
N TRP A 183 -8.89 -11.43 11.83
CA TRP A 183 -8.13 -11.98 12.94
C TRP A 183 -8.73 -11.71 14.33
N GLU A 184 -9.66 -10.76 14.46
CA GLU A 184 -10.39 -10.54 15.72
C GLU A 184 -11.47 -11.61 15.94
N VAL A 185 -12.08 -12.11 14.86
CA VAL A 185 -13.13 -13.13 14.92
C VAL A 185 -12.56 -14.52 15.22
N ASN A 186 -11.33 -14.77 14.77
CA ASN A 186 -10.65 -16.07 14.90
C ASN A 186 -9.61 -16.10 16.03
N ALA A 187 -9.56 -15.08 16.89
CA ALA A 187 -8.58 -15.03 17.97
C ALA A 187 -8.91 -16.10 19.03
N PRO A 188 -7.94 -16.96 19.43
CA PRO A 188 -8.10 -17.74 20.65
C PRO A 188 -8.30 -16.79 21.84
N PRO A 189 -9.06 -17.18 22.88
CA PRO A 189 -9.33 -16.31 24.01
C PRO A 189 -8.01 -15.75 24.57
N GLN A 190 -7.87 -14.43 24.56
CA GLN A 190 -6.70 -13.77 25.12
C GLN A 190 -6.61 -14.15 26.60
N LYS A 191 -5.50 -14.81 26.99
CA LYS A 191 -5.18 -14.94 28.41
C LYS A 191 -5.02 -13.52 28.97
N PRO A 192 -5.60 -13.19 30.13
CA PRO A 192 -5.44 -11.87 30.71
C PRO A 192 -3.94 -11.59 30.87
N THR A 193 -3.47 -10.55 30.19
CA THR A 193 -2.11 -10.06 30.33
C THR A 193 -1.97 -9.49 31.74
N ALA A 194 -1.04 -10.06 32.52
CA ALA A 194 -0.70 -9.51 33.82
C ALA A 194 -0.22 -8.06 33.64
N PRO A 195 -0.62 -7.13 34.53
CA PRO A 195 -0.15 -5.76 34.45
C PRO A 195 1.37 -5.73 34.48
N VAL A 196 1.96 -5.04 33.51
CA VAL A 196 3.40 -4.80 33.46
C VAL A 196 3.77 -3.99 34.69
N THR A 197 4.36 -4.65 35.69
CA THR A 197 5.04 -3.97 36.79
C THR A 197 6.24 -3.25 36.20
N VAL A 198 6.13 -1.92 36.10
CA VAL A 198 7.28 -1.06 35.83
C VAL A 198 8.21 -1.17 37.03
N ASP A 199 9.33 -1.85 36.84
CA ASP A 199 10.36 -2.00 37.87
C ASP A 199 11.01 -0.62 38.12
N GLN A 200 10.53 0.07 39.16
CA GLN A 200 11.15 1.28 39.67
C GLN A 200 12.32 0.88 40.57
N THR A 201 13.41 0.40 39.99
CA THR A 201 14.69 0.38 40.71
C THR A 201 15.30 1.78 40.70
N PRO A 202 15.51 2.42 41.87
CA PRO A 202 16.23 3.69 41.93
C PRO A 202 17.71 3.43 41.68
N LYS A 203 18.31 4.16 40.73
CA LYS A 203 19.77 4.23 40.62
C LYS A 203 20.31 4.89 41.89
N VAL A 204 21.05 4.16 42.69
CA VAL A 204 21.86 4.69 43.79
C VAL A 204 23.33 4.46 43.48
N GLN A 205 24.05 5.60 43.51
CA GLN A 205 25.50 5.86 43.45
C GLN A 205 26.25 5.55 42.14
#